data_AF-A0A8S4GTB3-F1
#
_entry.id   AF-A0A8S4GTB3-F1
#
_cell.length_a   1.000
_cell.length_b   1.000
_cell.length_c   1.000
_cell.angle_alpha   90.00
_cell.angle_beta   90.00
_cell.angle_gamma   90.00
#
_symmetry.space_group_name_H-M   'P 1'
#
loop_
_entity.id
_entity.type
_entity.pdbx_description
1 polymer ?
#
loop_
_entity_poly.entity_id
_entity_poly.type
_entity_poly.pdbx_seq_one_letter_code
_entity_poly.pdbx_strand_id
1 'polypeptide(L)'
;MEGALEAAGHRADRMGRTRAAARRRGLSPEGNGAVDASQEPRMKTKRRTRSASSNSPSRFRPAEVAAVVFGAGGMRDMVATAIFVLSSSTLGDASQYLSDATGLGVVLSGIVLTILLLLVIMEPICYLLNGANFNPLINIAHYAAGHGNLTLIGHVGCVGFQCLGGAIGVVLAYTLIPESFHGNFGAWSNGVAQGATLAAGATCEFLLGLLLNLLLFYAESCRSKWAQRWLPLLSTFCWTVIGVEFTGPSINPAVKWGWWVLQDGHSTGEHVAVFWVAPLAGSALAGYVWRWRQQGTANPPKLGLLEKLVGSDRARRARRKAR
;
A
#
# COMPACT_ATOMS: atom_id res chain seq x y z
N MET A 1 33.48 -5.26 -33.07
CA MET A 1 32.25 -5.15 -32.27
C MET A 1 30.98 -5.16 -33.12
N GLU A 2 31.07 -5.16 -34.46
CA GLU A 2 29.90 -5.20 -35.36
C GLU A 2 29.35 -6.61 -35.62
N GLY A 3 30.18 -7.66 -35.63
CA GLY A 3 29.71 -9.04 -35.90
C GLY A 3 28.83 -9.67 -34.81
N ALA A 4 28.83 -9.12 -33.58
CA ALA A 4 27.98 -9.61 -32.48
C ALA A 4 26.55 -9.03 -32.53
N LEU A 5 26.35 -7.89 -33.20
CA LEU A 5 25.04 -7.23 -33.32
C LEU A 5 24.21 -7.81 -34.48
N GLU A 6 24.83 -8.26 -35.57
CA GLU A 6 24.13 -8.94 -36.67
C GLU A 6 23.57 -10.32 -36.26
N ALA A 7 24.28 -11.04 -35.40
CA ALA A 7 23.83 -12.35 -34.90
C ALA A 7 22.59 -12.24 -33.98
N ALA A 8 22.43 -11.11 -33.27
CA ALA A 8 21.26 -10.84 -32.43
C ALA A 8 20.02 -10.47 -33.26
N GLY A 9 20.19 -9.72 -34.35
CA GLY A 9 19.11 -9.35 -35.28
C GLY A 9 18.48 -10.56 -35.96
N HIS A 10 19.29 -11.53 -36.42
CA HIS A 10 18.78 -12.73 -37.09
C HIS A 10 18.04 -13.71 -36.17
N ARG A 11 18.30 -13.70 -34.85
CA ARG A 11 17.56 -14.53 -33.87
C ARG A 11 16.19 -13.95 -33.53
N ALA A 12 16.04 -12.63 -33.49
CA ALA A 12 14.77 -11.97 -33.21
C ALA A 12 13.75 -12.17 -34.34
N ASP A 13 14.19 -12.07 -35.60
CA ASP A 13 13.31 -12.22 -36.77
C ASP A 13 12.81 -13.67 -36.97
N ARG A 14 13.61 -14.66 -36.54
CA ARG A 14 13.23 -16.08 -36.61
C ARG A 14 12.18 -16.45 -35.54
N MET A 15 12.19 -15.83 -34.37
CA MET A 15 11.17 -16.02 -33.33
C MET A 15 9.82 -15.32 -33.65
N GLY A 16 9.86 -14.18 -34.34
CA GLY A 16 8.66 -13.46 -34.79
C GLY A 16 7.82 -14.25 -35.80
N ARG A 17 8.47 -14.95 -36.75
CA ARG A 17 7.78 -15.74 -37.78
C ARG A 17 7.14 -17.02 -37.25
N THR A 18 7.70 -17.65 -36.22
CA THR A 18 7.12 -18.85 -35.59
C THR A 18 5.85 -18.57 -34.78
N ARG A 19 5.69 -17.36 -34.20
CA ARG A 19 4.46 -16.98 -33.48
C ARG A 19 3.32 -16.56 -34.40
N ALA A 20 3.61 -16.06 -35.60
CA ALA A 20 2.60 -15.71 -36.60
C ALA A 20 2.01 -16.94 -37.32
N ALA A 21 2.76 -18.03 -37.44
CA ALA A 21 2.31 -19.28 -38.07
C ALA A 21 1.39 -20.14 -37.18
N ALA A 22 1.45 -19.98 -35.85
CA ALA A 22 0.62 -20.73 -34.90
C ALA A 22 -0.79 -20.13 -34.70
N ARG A 23 -1.07 -18.94 -35.23
CA ARG A 23 -2.36 -18.22 -35.06
C ARG A 23 -3.29 -18.28 -36.28
N ARG A 24 -2.92 -19.02 -37.34
CA ARG A 24 -3.68 -19.16 -38.60
C ARG A 24 -4.08 -20.61 -38.94
N ARG A 25 -4.22 -21.49 -37.94
CA ARG A 25 -4.81 -22.83 -38.12
C ARG A 25 -5.96 -23.02 -37.16
N GLY A 26 -7.17 -22.91 -37.69
CA GLY A 26 -8.41 -23.09 -36.97
C GLY A 26 -9.41 -22.05 -37.44
N LEU A 27 -9.91 -22.21 -38.67
CA LEU A 27 -11.20 -21.69 -39.15
C LEU A 27 -11.49 -22.22 -40.58
N SER A 28 -12.71 -22.75 -40.73
CA SER A 28 -13.49 -23.07 -41.95
C SER A 28 -13.33 -24.45 -42.61
N PRO A 29 -14.35 -25.02 -43.32
CA PRO A 29 -15.65 -24.43 -43.70
C PRO A 29 -16.91 -25.30 -43.49
N GLU A 30 -18.05 -24.64 -43.77
CA GLU A 30 -19.44 -25.11 -43.85
C GLU A 30 -19.66 -26.37 -44.72
N GLY A 31 -20.69 -27.13 -44.37
CA GLY A 31 -21.27 -28.19 -45.21
C GLY A 31 -22.77 -28.34 -44.90
N ASN A 32 -23.60 -28.05 -45.91
CA ASN A 32 -25.07 -28.09 -45.89
C ASN A 32 -25.56 -29.53 -46.12
N GLY A 33 -26.62 -29.97 -45.42
CA GLY A 33 -27.22 -31.30 -45.65
C GLY A 33 -28.49 -31.54 -44.83
N ALA A 34 -29.56 -31.92 -45.52
CA ALA A 34 -30.95 -31.94 -45.07
C ALA A 34 -31.38 -33.22 -44.30
N VAL A 35 -32.41 -33.05 -43.45
CA VAL A 35 -33.51 -33.96 -43.05
C VAL A 35 -33.20 -35.43 -42.73
N ASP A 36 -33.42 -35.84 -41.46
CA ASP A 36 -34.26 -37.02 -41.15
C ASP A 36 -34.83 -36.94 -39.72
N ALA A 37 -36.02 -37.50 -39.57
CA ALA A 37 -36.88 -37.52 -38.41
C ALA A 37 -36.48 -38.57 -37.37
N SER A 38 -37.20 -38.52 -36.24
CA SER A 38 -37.20 -39.47 -35.11
C SER A 38 -36.10 -39.28 -34.07
N GLN A 39 -36.46 -38.63 -32.95
CA GLN A 39 -36.45 -39.24 -31.62
C GLN A 39 -36.74 -38.16 -30.56
N GLU A 40 -37.89 -38.26 -29.89
CA GLU A 40 -38.15 -37.57 -28.62
C GLU A 40 -37.15 -38.02 -27.55
N PRO A 41 -36.81 -37.14 -26.60
CA PRO A 41 -36.80 -37.63 -25.23
C PRO A 41 -37.34 -36.64 -24.18
N ARG A 42 -38.36 -37.11 -23.45
CA ARG A 42 -38.57 -37.02 -22.00
C ARG A 42 -38.26 -35.68 -21.30
N MET A 43 -39.33 -34.96 -20.94
CA MET A 43 -39.33 -34.02 -19.82
C MET A 43 -38.82 -34.71 -18.53
N LYS A 44 -37.63 -34.32 -18.07
CA LYS A 44 -37.19 -34.52 -16.68
C LYS A 44 -37.25 -33.18 -15.96
N THR A 45 -38.28 -33.00 -15.14
CA THR A 45 -38.42 -31.89 -14.21
C THR A 45 -37.27 -31.93 -13.20
N LYS A 46 -36.18 -31.20 -13.45
CA LYS A 46 -35.09 -31.02 -12.48
C LYS A 46 -35.57 -30.07 -11.38
N ARG A 47 -36.06 -30.65 -10.28
CA ARG A 47 -36.29 -29.98 -9.00
C ARG A 47 -34.95 -29.40 -8.54
N ARG A 48 -34.79 -28.09 -8.70
CA ARG A 48 -33.58 -27.33 -8.38
C ARG A 48 -33.51 -27.18 -6.85
N THR A 49 -32.93 -28.16 -6.17
CA THR A 49 -32.55 -28.02 -4.76
C THR A 49 -31.47 -26.94 -4.69
N ARG A 50 -31.86 -25.72 -4.29
CA ARG A 50 -30.94 -24.70 -3.79
C ARG A 50 -30.26 -25.30 -2.56
N SER A 51 -29.06 -25.85 -2.69
CA SER A 51 -28.17 -25.95 -1.54
C SER A 51 -27.82 -24.52 -1.16
N ALA A 52 -28.37 -24.07 -0.04
CA ALA A 52 -27.88 -22.87 0.60
C ALA A 52 -26.41 -23.14 0.94
N SER A 53 -25.48 -22.51 0.22
CA SER A 53 -24.10 -22.44 0.65
C SER A 53 -24.10 -21.65 1.95
N SER A 54 -24.10 -22.35 3.08
CA SER A 54 -23.82 -21.76 4.36
C SER A 54 -22.43 -21.13 4.26
N ASN A 55 -22.38 -19.80 4.22
CA ASN A 55 -21.15 -19.05 4.44
C ASN A 55 -20.75 -19.25 5.91
N SER A 56 -20.14 -20.40 6.21
CA SER A 56 -19.32 -20.54 7.39
C SER A 56 -18.07 -19.69 7.17
N PRO A 57 -17.66 -18.83 8.12
CA PRO A 57 -16.36 -18.17 8.03
C PRO A 57 -15.30 -19.27 7.84
N SER A 58 -14.51 -19.16 6.77
CA SER A 58 -13.52 -20.17 6.40
C SER A 58 -12.60 -20.44 7.59
N ARG A 59 -12.58 -21.71 8.01
CA ARG A 59 -11.73 -22.18 9.10
C ARG A 59 -10.26 -21.99 8.69
N PHE A 60 -9.50 -21.32 9.55
CA PHE A 60 -8.07 -21.00 9.37
C PHE A 60 -7.26 -22.17 8.84
N ARG A 61 -6.45 -21.93 7.80
CA ARG A 61 -5.43 -22.86 7.30
C ARG A 61 -4.04 -22.29 7.59
N PRO A 62 -3.34 -22.77 8.63
CA PRO A 62 -2.01 -22.29 9.01
C PRO A 62 -0.99 -22.31 7.86
N ALA A 63 -1.11 -23.26 6.94
CA ALA A 63 -0.25 -23.37 5.76
C ALA A 63 -0.39 -22.20 4.77
N GLU A 64 -1.60 -21.64 4.60
CA GLU A 64 -1.83 -20.51 3.69
C GLU A 64 -1.26 -19.20 4.28
N VAL A 65 -1.38 -19.02 5.61
CA VAL A 65 -0.76 -17.89 6.32
C VAL A 65 0.76 -18.01 6.29
N ALA A 66 1.30 -19.20 6.55
CA ALA A 66 2.74 -19.42 6.48
C ALA A 66 3.30 -19.20 5.06
N ALA A 67 2.59 -19.65 4.01
CA ALA A 67 3.02 -19.46 2.63
C ALA A 67 2.98 -17.99 2.18
N VAL A 68 2.12 -17.14 2.75
CA VAL A 68 2.08 -15.72 2.39
C VAL A 68 3.03 -14.87 3.24
N VAL A 69 3.12 -15.17 4.55
CA VAL A 69 4.03 -14.49 5.49
C VAL A 69 5.48 -14.85 5.22
N PHE A 70 5.81 -16.14 5.15
CA PHE A 70 7.16 -16.64 4.88
C PHE A 70 7.43 -16.87 3.38
N GLY A 71 6.48 -16.55 2.50
CA GLY A 71 6.67 -16.57 1.05
C GLY A 71 7.10 -15.21 0.49
N ALA A 72 6.80 -14.99 -0.81
CA ALA A 72 7.25 -13.81 -1.54
C ALA A 72 6.74 -12.46 -0.96
N GLY A 73 5.66 -12.47 -0.17
CA GLY A 73 5.01 -11.28 0.38
C GLY A 73 5.74 -10.60 1.54
N GLY A 74 6.22 -11.37 2.52
CA GLY A 74 7.05 -10.83 3.62
C GLY A 74 8.45 -10.48 3.13
N MET A 75 9.05 -11.34 2.31
CA MET A 75 10.43 -11.13 1.81
C MET A 75 10.58 -9.86 0.96
N ARG A 76 9.61 -9.56 0.11
CA ARG A 76 9.62 -8.32 -0.67
C ARG A 76 9.52 -7.07 0.21
N ASP A 77 8.72 -7.13 1.27
CA ASP A 77 8.51 -6.03 2.20
C ASP A 77 9.80 -5.79 3.00
N MET A 78 10.46 -6.86 3.44
CA MET A 78 11.78 -6.82 4.07
C MET A 78 12.83 -6.15 3.17
N VAL A 79 12.93 -6.57 1.90
CA VAL A 79 13.90 -6.01 0.95
C VAL A 79 13.61 -4.52 0.68
N ALA A 80 12.35 -4.17 0.46
CA ALA A 80 11.96 -2.77 0.24
C ALA A 80 12.27 -1.90 1.47
N THR A 81 11.97 -2.36 2.69
CA THR A 81 12.29 -1.62 3.92
C THR A 81 13.81 -1.49 4.10
N ALA A 82 14.60 -2.53 3.85
CA ALA A 82 16.06 -2.47 3.96
C ALA A 82 16.68 -1.45 3.00
N ILE A 83 16.22 -1.42 1.74
CA ILE A 83 16.71 -0.46 0.74
C ILE A 83 16.31 0.96 1.13
N PHE A 84 15.07 1.16 1.61
CA PHE A 84 14.62 2.47 2.08
C PHE A 84 15.51 2.98 3.20
N VAL A 85 15.75 2.19 4.25
CA VAL A 85 16.56 2.59 5.40
C VAL A 85 18.01 2.88 4.99
N LEU A 86 18.61 2.00 4.20
CA LEU A 86 19.98 2.21 3.70
C LEU A 86 20.07 3.52 2.91
N SER A 87 19.12 3.76 1.99
CA SER A 87 19.17 4.92 1.11
C SER A 87 18.77 6.22 1.82
N SER A 88 17.87 6.16 2.80
CA SER A 88 17.46 7.33 3.58
C SER A 88 18.55 7.76 4.56
N SER A 89 19.40 6.84 5.02
CA SER A 89 20.48 7.12 5.99
C SER A 89 21.46 8.19 5.51
N THR A 90 21.69 8.31 4.19
CA THR A 90 22.61 9.30 3.60
C THR A 90 21.97 10.65 3.28
N LEU A 91 20.65 10.83 3.50
CA LEU A 91 19.94 12.03 3.07
C LEU A 91 20.49 13.30 3.72
N GLY A 92 20.86 13.26 5.00
CA GLY A 92 21.39 14.43 5.72
C GLY A 92 22.64 14.99 5.04
N ASP A 93 23.67 14.16 4.89
CA ASP A 93 24.94 14.56 4.27
C ASP A 93 24.80 14.88 2.79
N ALA A 94 24.00 14.10 2.05
CA ALA A 94 23.72 14.39 0.65
C ALA A 94 23.02 15.74 0.46
N SER A 95 22.15 16.13 1.41
CA SER A 95 21.49 17.44 1.40
C SER A 95 22.49 18.58 1.60
N GLN A 96 23.44 18.41 2.53
CA GLN A 96 24.50 19.38 2.75
C GLN A 96 25.39 19.53 1.51
N TYR A 97 25.86 18.41 0.95
CA TYR A 97 26.69 18.42 -0.25
C TYR A 97 25.98 19.08 -1.44
N LEU A 98 24.71 18.74 -1.66
CA LEU A 98 23.92 19.33 -2.74
C LEU A 98 23.70 20.84 -2.50
N SER A 99 23.47 21.25 -1.25
CA SER A 99 23.35 22.66 -0.88
C SER A 99 24.62 23.42 -1.21
N ASP A 100 25.78 22.90 -0.84
CA ASP A 100 27.07 23.56 -1.08
C ASP A 100 27.40 23.65 -2.59
N ALA A 101 27.03 22.62 -3.36
CA ALA A 101 27.26 22.57 -4.80
C ALA A 101 26.33 23.49 -5.62
N THR A 102 25.12 23.77 -5.13
CA THR A 102 24.07 24.46 -5.91
C THR A 102 23.62 25.80 -5.34
N GLY A 103 23.92 26.09 -4.08
CA GLY A 103 23.46 27.28 -3.36
C GLY A 103 21.96 27.25 -2.99
N LEU A 104 21.28 26.11 -3.10
CA LEU A 104 19.83 25.99 -2.83
C LEU A 104 19.47 26.03 -1.34
N GLY A 105 20.44 25.81 -0.45
CA GLY A 105 20.20 25.66 0.98
C GLY A 105 19.79 24.23 1.38
N VAL A 106 20.24 23.79 2.55
CA VAL A 106 20.13 22.40 3.04
C VAL A 106 18.70 21.89 3.05
N VAL A 107 17.74 22.72 3.48
CA VAL A 107 16.32 22.34 3.56
C VAL A 107 15.77 22.01 2.17
N LEU A 108 15.99 22.88 1.19
CA LEU A 108 15.49 22.66 -0.17
C LEU A 108 16.20 21.48 -0.84
N SER A 109 17.51 21.34 -0.62
CA SER A 109 18.29 20.19 -1.09
C SER A 109 17.75 18.87 -0.52
N GLY A 110 17.41 18.82 0.77
CA GLY A 110 16.83 17.63 1.40
C GLY A 110 15.43 17.30 0.91
N ILE A 111 14.61 18.31 0.63
CA ILE A 111 13.31 18.13 -0.01
C ILE A 111 13.48 17.46 -1.38
N VAL A 112 14.35 17.99 -2.23
CA VAL A 112 14.61 17.44 -3.57
C VAL A 112 15.09 15.98 -3.46
N LEU A 113 16.07 15.70 -2.62
CA LEU A 113 16.62 14.35 -2.47
C LEU A 113 15.61 13.35 -1.90
N THR A 114 14.76 13.77 -0.97
CA THR A 114 13.71 12.89 -0.42
C THR A 114 12.67 12.55 -1.48
N ILE A 115 12.26 13.53 -2.31
CA ILE A 115 11.34 13.30 -3.43
C ILE A 115 11.98 12.34 -4.44
N LEU A 116 13.26 12.52 -4.78
CA LEU A 116 13.98 11.62 -5.67
C LEU A 116 14.10 10.20 -5.10
N LEU A 117 14.43 10.06 -3.81
CA LEU A 117 14.45 8.76 -3.13
C LEU A 117 13.09 8.06 -3.25
N LEU A 118 12.00 8.76 -2.92
CA LEU A 118 10.67 8.14 -2.94
C LEU A 118 10.21 7.78 -4.37
N LEU A 119 10.39 8.68 -5.34
CA LEU A 119 9.79 8.53 -6.67
C LEU A 119 10.70 7.81 -7.67
N VAL A 120 12.02 7.97 -7.55
CA VAL A 120 12.99 7.43 -8.52
C VAL A 120 13.61 6.12 -8.03
N ILE A 121 13.72 5.91 -6.72
CA ILE A 121 14.28 4.69 -6.14
C ILE A 121 13.15 3.79 -5.61
N MET A 122 12.32 4.30 -4.70
CA MET A 122 11.34 3.46 -4.00
C MET A 122 10.16 3.05 -4.88
N GLU A 123 9.57 3.94 -5.69
CA GLU A 123 8.46 3.54 -6.58
C GLU A 123 8.84 2.39 -7.52
N PRO A 124 9.97 2.44 -8.26
CA PRO A 124 10.34 1.36 -9.15
C PRO A 124 10.69 0.07 -8.41
N ILE A 125 11.37 0.15 -7.25
CA ILE A 125 11.69 -1.01 -6.44
C ILE A 125 10.42 -1.69 -5.94
N CYS A 126 9.50 -0.94 -5.34
CA CYS A 126 8.24 -1.48 -4.87
C CYS A 126 7.42 -2.08 -6.03
N TYR A 127 7.46 -1.47 -7.21
CA TYR A 127 6.84 -2.01 -8.42
C TYR A 127 7.46 -3.34 -8.87
N LEU A 128 8.79 -3.42 -8.97
CA LEU A 128 9.53 -4.65 -9.32
C LEU A 128 9.30 -5.77 -8.31
N LEU A 129 9.12 -5.39 -7.04
CA LEU A 129 8.79 -6.28 -5.94
C LEU A 129 7.29 -6.58 -5.83
N ASN A 130 6.51 -6.38 -6.91
CA ASN A 130 5.09 -6.71 -6.99
C ASN A 130 4.19 -5.94 -6.00
N GLY A 131 4.49 -4.66 -5.78
CA GLY A 131 3.77 -3.80 -4.85
C GLY A 131 4.15 -4.07 -3.39
N ALA A 132 5.44 -4.19 -3.10
CA ALA A 132 5.94 -4.33 -1.74
C ALA A 132 5.45 -3.17 -0.86
N ASN A 133 5.03 -3.51 0.35
CA ASN A 133 4.67 -2.55 1.38
C ASN A 133 5.80 -2.51 2.40
N PHE A 134 6.43 -1.35 2.58
CA PHE A 134 7.55 -1.22 3.52
C PHE A 134 7.17 -0.48 4.81
N ASN A 135 5.86 -0.36 5.10
CA ASN A 135 5.33 0.41 6.22
C ASN A 135 4.22 -0.35 7.00
N PRO A 136 4.40 -0.59 8.31
CA PRO A 136 3.39 -1.23 9.15
C PRO A 136 2.04 -0.53 9.19
N LEU A 137 2.01 0.80 9.01
CA LEU A 137 0.76 1.56 9.03
C LEU A 137 -0.16 1.14 7.89
N ILE A 138 0.39 0.89 6.70
CA ILE A 138 -0.40 0.46 5.54
C ILE A 138 -1.03 -0.91 5.79
N ASN A 139 -0.32 -1.82 6.47
CA ASN A 139 -0.83 -3.14 6.81
C ASN A 139 -2.08 -3.06 7.70
N ILE A 140 -2.03 -2.26 8.79
CA ILE A 140 -3.18 -2.16 9.69
C ILE A 140 -4.34 -1.38 9.06
N ALA A 141 -4.06 -0.38 8.22
CA ALA A 141 -5.08 0.34 7.46
C ALA A 141 -5.85 -0.62 6.55
N HIS A 142 -5.14 -1.38 5.70
CA HIS A 142 -5.76 -2.34 4.77
C HIS A 142 -6.56 -3.40 5.51
N TYR A 143 -6.02 -3.94 6.61
CA TYR A 143 -6.75 -4.88 7.46
C TYR A 143 -8.06 -4.27 8.01
N ALA A 144 -8.00 -3.08 8.60
CA ALA A 144 -9.18 -2.40 9.17
C ALA A 144 -10.22 -2.03 8.09
N ALA A 145 -9.74 -1.67 6.89
CA ALA A 145 -10.59 -1.43 5.72
C ALA A 145 -11.30 -2.70 5.20
N GLY A 146 -10.86 -3.90 5.61
CA GLY A 146 -11.29 -5.17 5.04
C GLY A 146 -10.81 -5.32 3.59
N HIS A 147 -9.67 -4.71 3.26
CA HIS A 147 -9.05 -4.76 1.94
C HIS A 147 -8.01 -5.89 1.87
N GLY A 148 -7.92 -6.54 0.71
CA GLY A 148 -7.00 -7.65 0.48
C GLY A 148 -7.50 -9.00 1.01
N ASN A 149 -6.67 -10.03 0.81
CA ASN A 149 -6.97 -11.41 1.20
C ASN A 149 -6.17 -11.87 2.42
N LEU A 150 -5.36 -10.98 3.01
CA LEU A 150 -4.53 -11.29 4.16
C LEU A 150 -5.36 -11.36 5.44
N THR A 151 -5.05 -12.34 6.28
CA THR A 151 -5.58 -12.39 7.65
C THR A 151 -4.82 -11.42 8.54
N LEU A 152 -5.33 -11.16 9.75
CA LEU A 152 -4.61 -10.38 10.76
C LEU A 152 -3.20 -10.92 11.02
N ILE A 153 -3.07 -12.25 11.15
CA ILE A 153 -1.77 -12.92 11.35
C ILE A 153 -0.87 -12.71 10.13
N GLY A 154 -1.44 -12.71 8.92
CA GLY A 154 -0.74 -12.38 7.69
C GLY A 154 -0.11 -10.98 7.72
N HIS A 155 -0.91 -9.98 8.08
CA HIS A 155 -0.42 -8.60 8.21
C HIS A 155 0.65 -8.46 9.30
N VAL A 156 0.46 -9.08 10.47
CA VAL A 156 1.47 -9.07 11.55
C VAL A 156 2.77 -9.73 11.09
N GLY A 157 2.69 -10.82 10.33
CA GLY A 157 3.84 -11.46 9.72
C GLY A 157 4.62 -10.52 8.79
N CYS A 158 3.93 -9.83 7.88
CA CYS A 158 4.55 -8.81 7.02
C CYS A 158 5.21 -7.69 7.84
N VAL A 159 4.56 -7.22 8.92
CA VAL A 159 5.17 -6.22 9.84
C VAL A 159 6.48 -6.74 10.44
N GLY A 160 6.53 -8.02 10.85
CA GLY A 160 7.76 -8.63 11.36
C GLY A 160 8.89 -8.63 10.32
N PHE A 161 8.58 -8.94 9.06
CA PHE A 161 9.55 -8.86 7.96
C PHE A 161 9.98 -7.42 7.65
N GLN A 162 9.07 -6.46 7.73
CA GLN A 162 9.42 -5.03 7.58
C GLN A 162 10.39 -4.60 8.68
N CYS A 163 10.15 -4.99 9.94
CA CYS A 163 11.08 -4.72 11.04
C CYS A 163 12.46 -5.35 10.80
N LEU A 164 12.50 -6.60 10.37
CA LEU A 164 13.75 -7.27 9.99
C LEU A 164 14.47 -6.51 8.86
N GLY A 165 13.73 -6.05 7.86
CA GLY A 165 14.24 -5.20 6.79
C GLY A 165 14.81 -3.89 7.32
N GLY A 166 14.12 -3.24 8.27
CA GLY A 166 14.59 -2.03 8.94
C GLY A 166 15.93 -2.25 9.64
N ALA A 167 16.04 -3.30 10.46
CA ALA A 167 17.29 -3.64 11.14
C ALA A 167 18.43 -3.99 10.15
N ILE A 168 18.14 -4.78 9.10
CA ILE A 168 19.12 -5.09 8.04
C ILE A 168 19.58 -3.80 7.36
N GLY A 169 18.67 -2.89 7.03
CA GLY A 169 19.01 -1.62 6.40
C GLY A 169 19.94 -0.76 7.26
N VAL A 170 19.73 -0.72 8.58
CA VAL A 170 20.64 -0.03 9.51
C VAL A 170 22.00 -0.71 9.56
N VAL A 171 22.07 -2.04 9.66
CA VAL A 171 23.35 -2.77 9.62
C VAL A 171 24.09 -2.51 8.30
N LEU A 172 23.37 -2.51 7.18
CA LEU A 172 23.94 -2.16 5.87
C LEU A 172 24.44 -0.71 5.84
N ALA A 173 23.73 0.22 6.47
CA ALA A 173 24.17 1.61 6.56
C ALA A 173 25.50 1.71 7.31
N TYR A 174 25.62 1.10 8.49
CA TYR A 174 26.89 1.10 9.26
C TYR A 174 28.04 0.37 8.56
N THR A 175 27.76 -0.63 7.72
CA THR A 175 28.80 -1.44 7.07
C THR A 175 29.24 -0.91 5.70
N LEU A 176 28.33 -0.28 4.95
CA LEU A 176 28.62 0.17 3.57
C LEU A 176 28.92 1.66 3.48
N ILE A 177 28.42 2.48 4.40
CA ILE A 177 28.64 3.93 4.39
C ILE A 177 29.90 4.24 5.21
N PRO A 178 30.81 5.09 4.70
CA PRO A 178 32.02 5.44 5.45
C PRO A 178 31.70 6.13 6.78
N GLU A 179 32.49 5.85 7.82
CA GLU A 179 32.30 6.36 9.18
C GLU A 179 32.18 7.90 9.25
N SER A 180 32.83 8.61 8.33
CA SER A 180 32.73 10.07 8.23
C SER A 180 31.31 10.59 8.01
N PHE A 181 30.38 9.76 7.54
CA PHE A 181 28.97 10.08 7.30
C PHE A 181 28.04 9.56 8.41
N HIS A 182 28.56 8.86 9.42
CA HIS A 182 27.71 8.29 10.48
C HIS A 182 27.16 9.34 11.45
N GLY A 183 27.70 10.56 11.45
CA GLY A 183 27.29 11.64 12.35
C GLY A 183 25.80 11.97 12.30
N ASN A 184 25.14 11.73 11.15
CA ASN A 184 23.71 11.98 10.97
C ASN A 184 22.80 10.78 11.30
N PHE A 185 23.36 9.60 11.61
CA PHE A 185 22.55 8.40 11.87
C PHE A 185 21.73 8.53 13.17
N GLY A 186 22.21 9.31 14.15
CA GLY A 186 21.47 9.59 15.39
C GLY A 186 20.16 10.34 15.15
N ALA A 187 20.05 11.12 14.07
CA ALA A 187 18.82 11.85 13.76
C ALA A 187 17.63 10.89 13.53
N TRP A 188 17.89 9.68 13.05
CA TRP A 188 16.86 8.70 12.74
C TRP A 188 16.33 7.97 13.99
N SER A 189 17.16 7.77 15.01
CA SER A 189 16.77 7.07 16.25
C SER A 189 16.07 7.97 17.26
N ASN A 190 16.22 9.30 17.13
CA ASN A 190 15.70 10.29 18.07
C ASN A 190 14.23 10.06 18.46
N GLY A 191 13.93 10.29 19.72
CA GLY A 191 12.59 10.25 20.27
C GLY A 191 11.73 11.47 19.88
N VAL A 192 10.75 11.79 20.72
CA VAL A 192 9.98 13.03 20.64
C VAL A 192 10.94 14.22 20.63
N ALA A 193 10.67 15.20 19.77
CA ALA A 193 11.54 16.36 19.60
C ALA A 193 11.72 17.14 20.91
N GLN A 194 12.89 17.74 21.08
CA GLN A 194 13.19 18.52 22.28
C GLN A 194 12.20 19.67 22.43
N GLY A 195 11.52 19.73 23.58
CA GLY A 195 10.49 20.73 23.86
C GLY A 195 9.05 20.29 23.53
N ALA A 196 8.86 19.18 22.81
CA ALA A 196 7.54 18.57 22.63
C ALA A 196 7.22 17.62 23.81
N THR A 197 5.94 17.57 24.20
CA THR A 197 5.48 16.61 25.21
C THR A 197 5.23 15.25 24.57
N LEU A 198 5.28 14.18 25.38
CA LEU A 198 4.89 12.83 24.94
C LEU A 198 3.50 12.82 24.27
N ALA A 199 2.55 13.55 24.86
CA ALA A 199 1.18 13.66 24.34
C ALA A 199 1.13 14.39 22.99
N ALA A 200 1.93 15.46 22.81
CA ALA A 200 2.04 16.16 21.54
C ALA A 200 2.65 15.26 20.45
N GLY A 201 3.73 14.53 20.78
CA GLY A 201 4.35 13.58 19.86
C GLY A 201 3.40 12.44 19.45
N ALA A 202 2.72 11.82 20.42
CA ALA A 202 1.72 10.79 20.14
C ALA A 202 0.54 11.33 19.31
N THR A 203 0.06 12.54 19.60
CA THR A 203 -1.02 13.16 18.81
C THR A 203 -0.58 13.43 17.38
N CYS A 204 0.66 13.90 17.20
CA CYS A 204 1.26 14.11 15.89
C CYS A 204 1.28 12.80 15.09
N GLU A 205 1.91 11.74 15.62
CA GLU A 205 2.02 10.44 14.94
C GLU A 205 0.66 9.78 14.67
N PHE A 206 -0.32 9.94 15.58
CA PHE A 206 -1.70 9.51 15.34
C PHE A 206 -2.30 10.20 14.12
N LEU A 207 -2.19 11.54 14.03
CA LEU A 207 -2.72 12.31 12.91
C LEU A 207 -1.98 12.01 11.61
N LEU A 208 -0.66 11.84 11.65
CA LEU A 208 0.14 11.47 10.49
C LEU A 208 -0.29 10.10 9.96
N GLY A 209 -0.42 9.10 10.85
CA GLY A 209 -0.90 7.77 10.48
C GLY A 209 -2.32 7.78 9.89
N LEU A 210 -3.22 8.58 10.46
CA LEU A 210 -4.59 8.76 9.96
C LEU A 210 -4.62 9.40 8.56
N LEU A 211 -3.97 10.56 8.40
CA LEU A 211 -4.04 11.35 7.18
C LEU A 211 -3.30 10.69 6.02
N LEU A 212 -2.15 10.05 6.29
CA LEU A 212 -1.41 9.27 5.30
C LEU A 212 -2.31 8.18 4.71
N ASN A 213 -2.97 7.39 5.56
CA ASN A 213 -3.73 6.23 5.09
C ASN A 213 -5.09 6.61 4.49
N LEU A 214 -5.70 7.71 4.91
CA LEU A 214 -6.86 8.27 4.20
C LEU A 214 -6.50 8.69 2.77
N LEU A 215 -5.35 9.35 2.59
CA LEU A 215 -4.89 9.75 1.26
C LEU A 215 -4.42 8.56 0.42
N LEU A 216 -3.81 7.53 1.04
CA LEU A 216 -3.52 6.25 0.39
C LEU A 216 -4.80 5.64 -0.20
N PHE A 217 -5.85 5.48 0.59
CA PHE A 217 -7.11 4.91 0.10
C PHE A 217 -7.76 5.77 -0.99
N TYR A 218 -7.71 7.10 -0.84
CA TYR A 218 -8.17 8.00 -1.89
C TYR A 218 -7.39 7.77 -3.19
N ALA A 219 -6.06 7.71 -3.12
CA ALA A 219 -5.18 7.45 -4.26
C ALA A 219 -5.50 6.10 -4.92
N GLU A 220 -5.66 5.03 -4.14
CA GLU A 220 -6.06 3.71 -4.62
C GLU A 220 -7.41 3.72 -5.36
N SER A 221 -8.33 4.61 -4.95
CA SER A 221 -9.63 4.78 -5.61
C SER A 221 -9.58 5.61 -6.91
N CYS A 222 -8.47 6.31 -7.18
CA CYS A 222 -8.32 7.08 -8.41
C CYS A 222 -8.26 6.15 -9.64
N ARG A 223 -8.79 6.60 -10.78
CA ARG A 223 -8.72 5.83 -12.05
C ARG A 223 -7.32 5.82 -12.66
N SER A 224 -6.53 6.88 -12.40
CA SER A 224 -5.17 7.03 -12.93
C SER A 224 -4.19 6.15 -12.15
N LYS A 225 -3.50 5.25 -12.87
CA LYS A 225 -2.40 4.45 -12.29
C LYS A 225 -1.24 5.29 -11.80
N TRP A 226 -1.04 6.45 -12.41
CA TRP A 226 -0.05 7.41 -11.98
C TRP A 226 -0.39 7.98 -10.59
N ALA A 227 -1.65 8.40 -10.41
CA ALA A 227 -2.14 8.89 -9.13
C ALA A 227 -2.07 7.82 -8.02
N GLN A 228 -2.45 6.57 -8.34
CA GLN A 228 -2.37 5.44 -7.40
C GLN A 228 -0.96 5.22 -6.84
N ARG A 229 0.08 5.50 -7.62
CA ARG A 229 1.48 5.24 -7.23
C ARG A 229 2.18 6.45 -6.63
N TRP A 230 1.96 7.64 -7.19
CA TRP A 230 2.71 8.83 -6.80
C TRP A 230 2.07 9.57 -5.62
N LEU A 231 0.74 9.62 -5.53
CA LEU A 231 0.08 10.33 -4.44
C LEU A 231 0.44 9.80 -3.05
N PRO A 232 0.52 8.47 -2.80
CA PRO A 232 0.93 7.96 -1.49
C PRO A 232 2.36 8.38 -1.13
N LEU A 233 3.27 8.40 -2.10
CA LEU A 233 4.67 8.77 -1.89
C LEU A 233 4.83 10.28 -1.63
N LEU A 234 4.17 11.12 -2.43
CA LEU A 234 4.13 12.56 -2.22
C LEU A 234 3.44 12.92 -0.89
N SER A 235 2.37 12.21 -0.54
CA SER A 235 1.72 12.33 0.76
C SER A 235 2.67 12.01 1.89
N THR A 236 3.43 10.91 1.77
CA THR A 236 4.43 10.52 2.77
C THR A 236 5.41 11.66 2.98
N PHE A 237 5.97 12.21 1.89
CA PHE A 237 6.86 13.36 1.96
C PHE A 237 6.24 14.58 2.65
N CYS A 238 5.04 15.01 2.26
CA CYS A 238 4.40 16.19 2.85
C CYS A 238 4.16 16.02 4.36
N TRP A 239 3.70 14.84 4.79
CA TRP A 239 3.45 14.55 6.19
C TRP A 239 4.75 14.42 6.99
N THR A 240 5.81 13.84 6.39
CA THR A 240 7.17 13.81 6.96
C THR A 240 7.63 15.23 7.29
N VAL A 241 7.55 16.17 6.34
CA VAL A 241 7.95 17.56 6.58
C VAL A 241 7.17 18.21 7.73
N ILE A 242 5.87 17.96 7.83
CA ILE A 242 5.02 18.54 8.89
C ILE A 242 5.34 17.93 10.27
N GLY A 243 5.69 16.64 10.34
CA GLY A 243 5.93 15.93 11.61
C GLY A 243 7.28 16.22 12.27
N VAL A 244 8.22 16.85 11.56
CA VAL A 244 9.62 17.00 12.00
C VAL A 244 9.76 17.78 13.30
N GLU A 245 8.97 18.83 13.48
CA GLU A 245 8.98 19.69 14.66
C GLU A 245 8.56 18.97 15.94
N PHE A 246 7.84 17.85 15.83
CA PHE A 246 7.31 17.13 17.00
C PHE A 246 8.04 15.83 17.28
N THR A 247 8.47 15.11 16.24
CA THR A 247 8.89 13.71 16.40
C THR A 247 10.03 13.28 15.49
N GLY A 248 10.57 14.19 14.64
CA GLY A 248 11.55 13.81 13.62
C GLY A 248 10.99 12.66 12.76
N PRO A 249 9.98 12.98 11.94
CA PRO A 249 8.82 12.14 11.60
C PRO A 249 9.14 10.64 11.51
N SER A 250 8.47 9.82 12.30
CA SER A 250 8.62 8.38 12.19
C SER A 250 7.82 7.86 11.01
N ILE A 251 6.49 8.09 10.97
CA ILE A 251 5.48 7.71 9.95
C ILE A 251 5.55 6.23 9.47
N ASN A 252 6.54 5.47 9.93
CA ASN A 252 6.88 4.12 9.57
C ASN A 252 7.52 3.43 10.79
N PRO A 253 6.71 2.71 11.59
CA PRO A 253 7.18 2.06 12.80
C PRO A 253 8.35 1.09 12.57
N ALA A 254 8.40 0.39 11.43
CA ALA A 254 9.46 -0.58 11.15
C ALA A 254 10.82 0.09 10.91
N VAL A 255 10.83 1.22 10.20
CA VAL A 255 12.04 2.02 9.96
C VAL A 255 12.55 2.59 11.28
N LYS A 256 11.65 3.23 12.05
CA LYS A 256 12.02 3.83 13.34
C LYS A 256 12.50 2.78 14.33
N TRP A 257 11.88 1.60 14.35
CA TRP A 257 12.30 0.48 15.18
C TRP A 257 13.68 -0.04 14.79
N GLY A 258 14.00 -0.14 13.50
CA GLY A 258 15.31 -0.57 13.03
C GLY A 258 16.45 0.31 13.56
N TRP A 259 16.27 1.62 13.55
CA TRP A 259 17.22 2.57 14.14
C TRP A 259 17.23 2.54 15.66
N TRP A 260 16.05 2.41 16.28
CA TRP A 260 15.91 2.37 17.73
C TRP A 260 16.57 1.14 18.37
N VAL A 261 16.45 -0.04 17.76
CA VAL A 261 16.95 -1.29 18.36
C VAL A 261 18.48 -1.43 18.28
N LEU A 262 19.13 -0.66 17.41
CA LEU A 262 20.57 -0.69 17.18
C LEU A 262 21.30 0.56 17.72
N GLN A 263 20.57 1.50 18.32
CA GLN A 263 21.15 2.69 18.94
C GLN A 263 20.72 2.84 20.40
N ASP A 264 21.67 3.14 21.27
CA ASP A 264 21.45 3.27 22.72
C ASP A 264 20.79 4.60 23.11
N GLY A 265 20.27 4.68 24.34
CA GLY A 265 19.84 5.94 24.97
C GLY A 265 18.36 6.30 24.82
N HIS A 266 17.53 5.40 24.29
CA HIS A 266 16.12 5.67 24.00
C HIS A 266 15.15 5.07 25.03
N SER A 267 14.08 5.79 25.36
CA SER A 267 13.00 5.28 26.22
C SER A 267 12.12 4.27 25.47
N THR A 268 12.06 3.02 25.95
CA THR A 268 11.18 1.98 25.37
C THR A 268 9.71 2.36 25.45
N GLY A 269 9.27 2.94 26.58
CA GLY A 269 7.87 3.31 26.79
C GLY A 269 7.42 4.41 25.84
N GLU A 270 8.26 5.41 25.66
CA GLU A 270 8.03 6.48 24.66
C GLU A 270 7.98 5.89 23.25
N HIS A 271 8.95 5.05 22.90
CA HIS A 271 9.04 4.49 21.55
C HIS A 271 7.79 3.68 21.19
N VAL A 272 7.33 2.82 22.10
CA VAL A 272 6.12 2.02 21.89
C VAL A 272 4.88 2.91 21.84
N ALA A 273 4.73 3.87 22.75
CA ALA A 273 3.54 4.72 22.78
C ALA A 273 3.43 5.61 21.54
N VAL A 274 4.51 6.30 21.18
CA VAL A 274 4.52 7.35 20.15
C VAL A 274 4.72 6.78 18.76
N PHE A 275 5.63 5.83 18.56
CA PHE A 275 6.01 5.37 17.22
C PHE A 275 5.37 4.05 16.80
N TRP A 276 4.67 3.37 17.72
CA TRP A 276 3.89 2.17 17.41
C TRP A 276 2.41 2.40 17.65
N VAL A 277 2.00 2.61 18.90
CA VAL A 277 0.58 2.61 19.29
C VAL A 277 -0.19 3.75 18.63
N ALA A 278 0.29 4.99 18.77
CA ALA A 278 -0.36 6.16 18.21
C ALA A 278 -0.57 6.10 16.68
N PRO A 279 0.46 5.88 15.85
CA PRO A 279 0.29 5.88 14.40
C PRO A 279 -0.47 4.65 13.91
N LEU A 280 -0.35 3.49 14.56
CA LEU A 280 -1.18 2.32 14.23
C LEU A 280 -2.66 2.57 14.54
N ALA A 281 -2.98 3.25 15.65
CA ALA A 281 -4.36 3.61 15.99
C ALA A 281 -4.95 4.60 14.97
N GLY A 282 -4.17 5.62 14.56
CA GLY A 282 -4.58 6.56 13.52
C GLY A 282 -4.82 5.86 12.18
N SER A 283 -3.91 4.97 11.80
CA SER A 283 -4.03 4.18 10.57
C SER A 283 -5.23 3.22 10.58
N ALA A 284 -5.48 2.53 11.71
CA ALA A 284 -6.66 1.68 11.87
C ALA A 284 -7.95 2.49 11.72
N LEU A 285 -8.02 3.69 12.31
CA LEU A 285 -9.16 4.60 12.15
C LEU A 285 -9.37 5.00 10.69
N ALA A 286 -8.29 5.29 9.94
CA ALA A 286 -8.39 5.56 8.50
C ALA A 286 -9.06 4.40 7.75
N GLY A 287 -8.64 3.16 8.03
CA GLY A 287 -9.23 1.96 7.45
C GLY A 287 -10.71 1.80 7.80
N TYR A 288 -11.09 2.02 9.06
CA TYR A 288 -12.50 1.98 9.48
C TYR A 288 -13.35 3.04 8.78
N VAL A 289 -12.86 4.28 8.70
CA VAL A 289 -13.55 5.38 8.00
C VAL A 289 -13.74 5.04 6.53
N TRP A 290 -12.70 4.49 5.88
CA TRP A 290 -12.77 4.08 4.49
C TRP A 290 -13.79 2.95 4.26
N ARG A 291 -13.80 1.95 5.13
CA ARG A 291 -14.78 0.85 5.10
C ARG A 291 -16.21 1.37 5.27
N TRP A 292 -16.43 2.26 6.22
CA TRP A 292 -17.73 2.88 6.46
C TRP A 292 -18.22 3.65 5.23
N ARG A 293 -17.34 4.45 4.60
CA ARG A 293 -17.64 5.16 3.35
C ARG A 293 -18.08 4.21 2.24
N GLN A 294 -17.35 3.10 2.04
CA GLN A 294 -17.68 2.10 1.02
C GLN A 294 -19.05 1.46 1.28
N GLN A 295 -19.38 1.15 2.53
CA GLN A 295 -20.70 0.61 2.90
C GLN A 295 -21.83 1.60 2.64
N GLY A 296 -21.63 2.89 2.95
CA GLY A 296 -22.60 3.94 2.66
C GLY A 296 -22.86 4.12 1.15
N THR A 297 -21.86 3.89 0.30
CA THR A 297 -22.05 3.88 -1.16
C THR A 297 -22.73 2.62 -1.68
N ALA A 298 -22.50 1.47 -1.05
CA ALA A 298 -23.11 0.19 -1.45
C ALA A 298 -24.57 0.04 -1.01
N ASN A 299 -24.92 0.64 0.13
CA ASN A 299 -26.28 0.74 0.65
C ASN A 299 -26.66 2.21 0.79
N PRO A 300 -26.96 2.92 -0.32
CA PRO A 300 -27.41 4.29 -0.23
C PRO A 300 -28.64 4.37 0.69
N PRO A 301 -28.78 5.43 1.51
CA PRO A 301 -29.96 5.62 2.34
C PRO A 301 -31.21 5.44 1.48
N LYS A 302 -32.18 4.66 1.94
CA LYS A 302 -33.46 4.49 1.22
C LYS A 302 -34.20 5.83 1.21
N LEU A 303 -33.88 6.70 0.25
CA LEU A 303 -34.57 7.97 -0.02
C LEU A 303 -36.08 7.77 -0.22
N GLY A 304 -36.50 6.54 -0.53
CA GLY A 304 -37.91 6.17 -0.65
C GLY A 304 -38.75 6.40 0.61
N LEU A 305 -38.18 6.51 1.81
CA LEU A 305 -38.96 6.90 3.00
C LEU A 305 -39.25 8.41 3.01
N LEU A 306 -38.26 9.23 2.66
CA LEU A 306 -38.42 10.68 2.53
C LEU A 306 -39.30 11.04 1.32
N GLU A 307 -39.17 10.36 0.19
CA GLU A 307 -40.07 10.54 -0.96
C GLU A 307 -41.51 10.11 -0.64
N LYS A 308 -41.70 9.02 0.12
CA LYS A 308 -43.03 8.62 0.60
C LYS A 308 -43.62 9.64 1.58
N LEU A 309 -42.81 10.16 2.49
CA LEU A 309 -43.25 11.19 3.45
C LEU A 309 -43.59 12.50 2.72
N VAL A 310 -42.70 13.00 1.86
CA VAL A 310 -42.92 14.23 1.07
C VAL A 310 -44.08 14.06 0.08
N GLY A 311 -44.20 12.90 -0.57
CA GLY A 311 -45.31 12.58 -1.48
C GLY A 311 -46.65 12.49 -0.75
N SER A 312 -46.68 11.89 0.44
CA SER A 312 -47.88 11.83 1.29
C SER A 312 -48.30 13.22 1.79
N ASP A 313 -47.35 14.11 2.04
CA ASP A 313 -47.59 15.46 2.52
C ASP A 313 -48.11 16.37 1.38
N ARG A 314 -47.57 16.23 0.17
CA ARG A 314 -48.11 16.88 -1.04
C ARG A 314 -49.55 16.42 -1.34
N ALA A 315 -49.84 15.12 -1.24
CA ALA A 315 -51.17 14.58 -1.45
C ALA A 315 -52.18 15.07 -0.40
N ARG A 316 -51.78 15.20 0.87
CA ARG A 316 -52.60 15.79 1.94
C ARG A 316 -52.89 17.28 1.70
N ARG A 317 -51.91 18.06 1.26
CA ARG A 317 -52.10 19.48 0.94
C ARG A 317 -53.01 19.70 -0.26
N ALA A 318 -52.91 18.87 -1.30
CA ALA A 318 -53.81 18.91 -2.45
C ALA A 318 -55.26 18.62 -2.05
N ARG A 319 -55.50 17.61 -1.21
CA ARG A 319 -56.85 17.29 -0.70
C ARG A 319 -57.45 18.39 0.18
N ARG A 320 -56.62 19.14 0.93
CA ARG A 320 -57.07 20.29 1.72
C ARG A 320 -57.44 21.51 0.88
N LYS A 321 -56.86 21.67 -0.32
CA LYS A 321 -57.20 22.77 -1.24
C LYS A 321 -58.42 22.49 -2.12
N ALA A 322 -58.83 21.22 -2.22
CA ALA A 322 -59.97 20.77 -3.02
C ALA A 322 -61.29 20.66 -2.22
N ARG A 323 -61.26 21.00 -0.93
CA ARG A 323 -62.43 21.15 -0.05
C ARG A 323 -62.58 22.61 0.30
#